data_AF-A0A9D1WTY9-F1
#
_entry.id   AF-A0A9D1WTY9-F1
#
_cell.length_a   1.000
_cell.length_b   1.000
_cell.length_c   1.000
_cell.angle_alpha   90.00
_cell.angle_beta   90.00
_cell.angle_gamma   90.00
#
_symmetry.space_group_name_H-M   'P 1'
#
loop_
_entity.id
_entity.type
_entity.pdbx_description
1 polymer ?
#
loop_
_entity_poly.entity_id
_entity_poly.type
_entity_poly.pdbx_seq_one_letter_code
_entity_poly.pdbx_strand_id
1 'polypeptide(L)'
;MADQAINALPTKTAPTTGDKMLMIGAAEEYQIDYDQLATAILNKLTSKTFTLDQGTKSLVAALNELNSKTLMKENLTVNCDTVANLFTFCTSDSENLPKSVYGILIT
;
A
#
# COMPACT_ATOMS: atom_id res chain seq x y z
N MET A 1 -32.80 25.27 -25.80
CA MET A 1 -32.57 23.89 -25.32
C MET A 1 -32.71 23.94 -23.81
N ALA A 2 -33.42 23.01 -23.18
CA ALA A 2 -33.52 22.98 -21.71
C ALA A 2 -32.25 22.33 -21.14
N ASP A 3 -31.70 22.89 -20.08
CA ASP A 3 -30.64 22.23 -19.32
C ASP A 3 -31.16 20.93 -18.72
N GLN A 4 -30.39 19.85 -18.89
CA GLN A 4 -30.72 18.57 -18.29
C GLN A 4 -30.31 18.59 -16.81
N ALA A 5 -31.19 18.10 -15.93
CA ALA A 5 -30.83 17.90 -14.54
C ALA A 5 -29.67 16.89 -14.43
N ILE A 6 -28.70 17.15 -13.55
CA ILE A 6 -27.49 16.32 -13.41
C ILE A 6 -27.78 14.82 -13.22
N ASN A 7 -28.85 14.49 -12.49
CA ASN A 7 -29.27 13.11 -12.22
C ASN A 7 -29.91 12.40 -13.43
N ALA A 8 -30.21 13.13 -14.50
CA ALA A 8 -30.75 12.60 -15.75
C ALA A 8 -29.65 12.31 -16.80
N LEU A 9 -28.38 12.65 -16.50
CA LEU A 9 -27.25 12.30 -17.36
C LEU A 9 -26.97 10.80 -17.32
N PRO A 10 -26.46 10.22 -18.43
CA PRO A 10 -26.09 8.80 -18.47
C PRO A 10 -24.98 8.49 -17.47
N THR A 11 -25.13 7.38 -16.74
CA THR A 11 -24.12 6.91 -15.79
C THR A 11 -23.02 6.16 -16.51
N LYS A 12 -21.76 6.48 -16.18
CA LYS A 12 -20.58 5.75 -16.62
C LYS A 12 -20.02 4.93 -15.45
N THR A 13 -19.64 3.68 -15.70
CA THR A 13 -19.14 2.78 -14.63
C THR A 13 -17.65 2.96 -14.33
N ALA A 14 -16.89 3.56 -15.25
CA ALA A 14 -15.48 3.87 -15.06
C ALA A 14 -15.10 5.14 -15.84
N PRO A 15 -14.33 6.06 -15.26
CA PRO A 15 -13.85 7.23 -15.96
C PRO A 15 -12.75 6.87 -16.97
N THR A 16 -12.62 7.67 -18.02
CA THR A 16 -11.53 7.61 -19.00
C THR A 16 -10.78 8.93 -19.03
N THR A 17 -9.53 8.93 -19.49
CA THR A 17 -8.75 10.17 -19.68
C THR A 17 -9.53 11.18 -20.50
N GLY A 18 -9.58 12.42 -20.00
CA GLY A 18 -10.38 13.50 -20.58
C GLY A 18 -11.80 13.64 -20.00
N ASP A 19 -12.26 12.68 -19.19
CA ASP A 19 -13.50 12.84 -18.43
C ASP A 19 -13.34 13.94 -17.37
N LYS A 20 -14.41 14.71 -17.17
CA LYS A 20 -14.47 15.80 -16.19
C LYS A 20 -15.54 15.54 -15.14
N MET A 21 -15.25 15.99 -13.92
CA MET A 21 -16.16 15.95 -12.77
C MET A 21 -16.59 17.38 -12.45
N LEU A 22 -17.88 17.57 -12.14
CA LEU A 22 -18.39 18.84 -11.62
C LEU A 22 -18.13 18.92 -10.12
N MET A 23 -17.56 20.04 -9.68
CA MET A 23 -17.22 20.32 -8.29
C MET A 23 -17.90 21.62 -7.86
N ILE A 24 -18.43 21.62 -6.64
CA ILE A 24 -18.94 22.84 -6.01
C ILE A 24 -17.75 23.49 -5.28
N GLY A 25 -17.23 24.57 -5.85
CA GLY A 25 -16.20 25.37 -5.21
C GLY A 25 -16.76 26.27 -4.13
N ALA A 26 -15.86 26.86 -3.34
CA ALA A 26 -16.24 27.82 -2.30
C ALA A 26 -16.84 29.12 -2.87
N ALA A 27 -16.49 29.48 -4.10
CA ALA A 27 -16.96 30.69 -4.79
C ALA A 27 -17.97 30.37 -5.90
N GLU A 28 -17.69 29.37 -6.72
CA GLU A 28 -18.52 28.97 -7.86
C GLU A 28 -18.33 27.49 -8.18
N GLU A 29 -19.26 26.95 -8.96
CA GLU A 29 -19.16 25.61 -9.53
C GLU A 29 -18.16 25.58 -10.69
N TYR A 30 -17.32 24.55 -10.74
CA TYR A 30 -16.34 24.40 -11.80
C TYR A 30 -16.16 22.92 -12.16
N GLN A 31 -15.53 22.67 -13.31
CA GLN A 31 -15.17 21.32 -13.74
C GLN A 31 -13.69 21.04 -13.43
N ILE A 32 -13.39 19.83 -12.96
CA ILE A 32 -12.03 19.33 -12.78
C ILE A 32 -11.83 18.08 -13.63
N ASP A 33 -10.67 17.96 -14.26
CA ASP A 33 -10.27 16.73 -14.94
C ASP A 33 -10.13 15.59 -13.94
N TYR A 34 -10.67 14.41 -14.28
CA TYR A 34 -10.65 13.26 -13.39
C TYR A 34 -9.21 12.88 -12.96
N ASP A 35 -8.26 12.90 -13.89
CA ASP A 35 -6.85 12.56 -13.60
C ASP A 35 -6.19 13.55 -12.64
N GLN A 36 -6.56 14.84 -12.73
CA GLN A 36 -6.08 15.86 -11.81
C GLN A 36 -6.69 15.70 -10.42
N LEU A 37 -7.99 15.38 -10.34
CA LEU A 37 -8.66 15.08 -9.08
C LEU A 37 -8.04 13.85 -8.39
N ALA A 38 -7.83 12.76 -9.15
CA ALA A 38 -7.19 11.55 -8.64
C ALA A 38 -5.78 11.83 -8.09
N THR A 39 -5.00 12.63 -8.82
CA THR A 39 -3.66 13.06 -8.39
C THR A 39 -3.73 13.90 -7.11
N ALA A 40 -4.67 14.84 -7.02
CA ALA A 40 -4.84 15.67 -5.83
C ALA A 40 -5.24 14.84 -4.59
N ILE A 41 -6.14 13.86 -4.75
CA ILE A 41 -6.52 12.94 -3.68
C ILE A 41 -5.33 12.10 -3.24
N LEU A 42 -4.60 11.50 -4.18
CA LEU A 42 -3.42 10.69 -3.89
C LEU A 42 -2.39 11.51 -3.10
N ASN A 43 -2.06 12.72 -3.55
CA ASN A 43 -1.12 13.62 -2.87
C ASN A 43 -1.59 13.99 -1.45
N LYS A 44 -2.89 14.21 -1.27
CA LYS A 44 -3.47 14.51 0.05
C LYS A 44 -3.34 13.31 1.00
N LEU A 45 -3.56 12.09 0.50
CA LEU A 45 -3.43 10.87 1.28
C LEU A 45 -1.97 10.57 1.64
N THR A 46 -1.04 10.69 0.69
CA THR A 46 0.38 10.37 0.91
C THR A 46 1.09 11.41 1.77
N SER A 47 0.63 12.66 1.78
CA SER A 47 1.16 13.73 2.64
C SER A 47 0.61 13.70 4.07
N LYS A 48 -0.48 12.98 4.32
CA LYS A 48 -1.08 12.89 5.66
C LYS A 48 -0.25 11.97 6.55
N THR A 49 -0.12 12.36 7.81
CA THR A 49 0.46 11.52 8.87
C THR A 49 -0.63 10.87 9.71
N PHE A 50 -0.34 9.67 10.20
CA PHE A 50 -1.22 8.83 10.99
C PHE A 50 -0.52 8.51 12.31
N THR A 51 -1.26 8.63 13.42
CA THR A 51 -0.78 8.24 14.74
C THR A 51 -0.95 6.73 14.88
N LEU A 52 0.16 6.01 14.97
CA LEU A 52 0.22 4.55 15.17
C LEU A 52 0.83 4.27 16.55
N ASP A 53 0.71 3.02 17.03
CA ASP A 53 1.34 2.58 18.30
C ASP A 53 2.86 2.82 18.30
N GLN A 54 3.47 2.85 17.10
CA GLN A 54 4.90 3.05 16.87
C GLN A 54 5.26 4.53 16.62
N GLY A 55 4.33 5.45 16.90
CA GLY A 55 4.48 6.90 16.67
C GLY A 55 3.75 7.41 15.42
N THR A 56 3.96 8.69 15.10
CA THR A 56 3.32 9.35 13.96
C THR A 56 4.11 9.13 12.67
N LYS A 57 3.49 8.59 11.62
CA LYS A 57 4.14 8.26 10.32
C LYS A 57 3.26 8.61 9.13
N SER A 58 3.85 8.93 7.98
CA SER A 58 3.10 9.00 6.72
C SER A 58 2.74 7.59 6.22
N LEU A 59 1.77 7.49 5.31
CA LEU A 59 1.36 6.20 4.74
C LEU A 59 2.56 5.44 4.13
N VAL A 60 3.38 6.12 3.33
CA VAL A 60 4.56 5.50 2.67
C VAL A 60 5.58 5.03 3.70
N ALA A 61 5.85 5.83 4.74
CA ALA A 61 6.78 5.45 5.79
C ALA A 61 6.29 4.24 6.60
N ALA A 62 5.00 4.20 6.93
CA ALA A 62 4.40 3.07 7.64
C ALA A 62 4.46 1.77 6.83
N LEU A 63 4.22 1.83 5.51
CA LEU A 63 4.35 0.68 4.61
C LEU A 63 5.79 0.19 4.50
N ASN A 64 6.75 1.10 4.34
CA ASN A 64 8.17 0.75 4.27
C ASN A 64 8.66 0.09 5.57
N GLU A 65 8.23 0.63 6.72
CA GLU A 65 8.56 0.04 8.02
C GLU A 65 7.89 -1.31 8.23
N LEU A 66 6.61 -1.47 7.88
CA LEU A 66 5.91 -2.75 7.94
C LEU A 66 6.66 -3.81 7.11
N ASN A 67 7.02 -3.49 5.87
CA ASN A 67 7.78 -4.37 5.00
C ASN A 67 9.19 -4.69 5.54
N SER A 68 9.79 -3.78 6.31
CA SER A 68 11.11 -3.98 6.92
C SER A 68 11.05 -4.86 8.18
N LYS A 69 9.89 -4.96 8.86
CA LYS A 69 9.69 -5.80 10.04
C LYS A 69 9.25 -7.23 9.73
N THR A 70 8.88 -7.51 8.48
CA THR A 70 8.47 -8.85 8.02
C THR A 70 9.61 -9.88 8.07
N LEU A 71 10.85 -9.46 8.36
CA LEU A 71 12.01 -10.34 8.51
C LEU A 71 12.63 -10.13 9.88
N MET A 72 12.04 -10.71 10.93
CA MET A 72 12.80 -11.01 12.14
C MET A 72 13.85 -12.04 11.77
N LYS A 73 15.04 -11.56 11.39
CA LYS A 73 16.27 -12.36 11.33
C LYS A 73 16.68 -12.66 12.77
N GLU A 74 15.93 -13.51 13.46
CA GLU A 74 16.53 -14.24 14.56
C GLU A 74 17.52 -15.22 13.94
N ASN A 75 18.78 -15.19 14.39
CA ASN A 75 19.74 -16.25 14.08
C ASN A 75 19.29 -17.52 14.82
N LEU A 76 18.21 -18.14 14.35
CA LEU A 76 17.73 -19.39 14.89
C LEU A 76 18.66 -20.49 14.35
N THR A 77 19.56 -20.97 15.21
CA THR A 77 20.34 -22.17 14.90
C THR A 77 19.40 -23.37 15.02
N VAL A 78 18.72 -23.68 13.92
CA VAL A 78 17.87 -24.88 13.81
C VAL A 78 18.67 -25.97 13.10
N ASN A 79 18.69 -27.15 13.72
CA ASN A 79 19.19 -28.36 13.09
C ASN A 79 18.18 -28.81 12.03
N CYS A 80 18.61 -28.89 10.78
CA CYS A 80 17.79 -29.26 9.61
C CYS A 80 17.30 -30.73 9.66
N ASP A 81 17.82 -31.55 10.57
CA ASP A 81 17.52 -32.99 10.63
C ASP A 81 16.32 -33.31 11.53
N THR A 82 15.79 -32.35 12.31
CA THR A 82 14.83 -32.63 13.39
C THR A 82 13.47 -31.94 13.30
N VAL A 83 13.22 -31.06 12.32
CA VAL A 83 11.98 -30.25 12.27
C VAL A 83 11.14 -30.51 11.02
N ALA A 84 10.13 -31.40 11.15
CA ALA A 84 9.18 -31.69 10.07
C ALA A 84 8.07 -30.62 9.90
N ASN A 85 7.91 -29.69 10.86
CA ASN A 85 6.71 -28.85 10.98
C ASN A 85 6.97 -27.33 11.07
N LEU A 86 8.19 -26.86 10.78
CA LEU A 86 8.51 -25.43 10.71
C LEU A 86 8.84 -25.07 9.26
N PHE A 87 8.13 -24.11 8.67
CA PHE A 87 8.43 -23.55 7.34
C PHE A 87 9.84 -22.93 7.37
N THR A 88 10.85 -23.75 7.09
CA THR A 88 12.26 -23.39 7.20
C THR A 88 12.81 -23.27 5.78
N PHE A 89 13.21 -22.06 5.38
CA PHE A 89 13.91 -21.87 4.11
C PHE A 89 15.41 -22.07 4.36
N CYS A 90 15.93 -23.25 4.05
CA CYS A 90 17.37 -23.48 4.02
C CYS A 90 17.92 -22.98 2.68
N THR A 91 18.72 -21.91 2.69
CA THR A 91 19.55 -21.58 1.52
C THR A 91 20.81 -22.44 1.58
N SER A 92 21.05 -23.22 0.53
CA SER A 92 22.31 -23.94 0.35
C SER A 92 23.27 -23.05 -0.42
N ASP A 93 23.98 -22.17 0.26
CA ASP A 93 25.13 -21.51 -0.35
C ASP A 93 26.34 -22.47 -0.28
N SER A 94 27.04 -22.52 -1.42
CA SER A 94 28.14 -23.41 -1.77
C SER A 94 29.20 -23.53 -0.67
N GLU A 95 29.62 -24.79 -0.45
CA GLU A 95 30.88 -25.25 0.14
C GLU A 95 31.63 -24.26 1.04
N ASN A 96 31.60 -24.52 2.36
CA ASN A 96 32.47 -23.98 3.41
C ASN A 96 32.15 -22.63 4.09
N LEU A 97 30.89 -22.16 4.09
CA LEU A 97 30.43 -21.21 5.11
C LEU A 97 29.27 -21.79 5.95
N PRO A 98 29.15 -21.41 7.24
CA PRO A 98 28.08 -21.90 8.10
C PRO A 98 26.72 -21.59 7.46
N LYS A 99 25.90 -22.62 7.25
CA LYS A 99 24.55 -22.51 6.70
C LYS A 99 23.75 -21.51 7.55
N SER A 100 23.41 -20.36 7.01
CA SER A 100 22.49 -19.43 7.67
C SER A 100 21.07 -19.94 7.46
N VAL A 101 20.39 -20.32 8.54
CA VAL A 101 18.99 -20.75 8.48
C VAL A 101 18.08 -19.56 8.75
N TYR A 102 17.07 -19.36 7.90
CA TYR A 102 16.05 -18.33 8.07
C TYR A 102 14.68 -19.02 8.27
N GLY A 103 14.00 -18.75 9.39
CA GLY A 103 12.69 -19.32 9.72
C GLY A 103 11.80 -18.31 10.44
N ILE A 104 10.48 -18.54 10.40
CA ILE A 104 9.45 -17.72 11.06
C ILE A 104 8.81 -18.53 12.19
N LEU A 105 8.80 -18.02 13.41
CA LEU A 105 7.96 -18.49 14.51
C LEU A 105 6.57 -17.85 14.38
N ILE A 106 5.54 -18.66 14.15
CA ILE A 106 4.14 -18.22 14.23
C ILE A 106 3.57 -18.78 15.53
N THR A 107 3.27 -17.91 16.50
CA THR A 107 2.57 -18.25 17.75
C THR A 107 1.11 -17.82 17.64
#